data_AF-A0A254QTW9-F1
#
_entry.id   AF-A0A254QTW9-F1
#
_cell.length_a   1.000
_cell.length_b   1.000
_cell.length_c   1.000
_cell.angle_alpha   90.00
_cell.angle_beta   90.00
_cell.angle_gamma   90.00
#
_symmetry.space_group_name_H-M   'P 1'
#
loop_
_entity.id
_entity.type
_entity.pdbx_description
1 polymer ?
#
loop_
_entity_poly.entity_id
_entity_poly.type
_entity_poly.pdbx_seq_one_letter_code
_entity_poly.pdbx_strand_id
1 'polypeptide(L)'
;MKNLLLTTAMAFAMITPVYAAGTHEGGHGHEKAEAGHGHAEMAAGMPGKADDVSRTIDVTMRETDDGTMIFEPASFDFEQGETIRFNVTNMGEIEHEFVIDDVAGNAKHKEMMAAMDMEHDDPNSVRLDEGKSGEVIWTFSNAGTFEFACLIPGHYESGMHGPITVSETQASAETVLAQADVEYTKGTIKKVDAEGGKVTINHGPLVNLDMPAMTMVFRADEAMLAKMSEGQEIEFVAEPVKGKLTVTQLK
;
A
#
# COMPACT_ATOMS: atom_id res chain seq x y z
N MET A 1 24.48 -77.21 -7.03
CA MET A 1 24.87 -76.64 -8.34
C MET A 1 24.47 -75.18 -8.31
N LYS A 2 25.41 -74.29 -8.65
CA LYS A 2 25.39 -72.85 -8.37
C LYS A 2 24.43 -72.13 -9.30
N ASN A 3 23.41 -71.44 -8.76
CA ASN A 3 22.61 -70.51 -9.53
C ASN A 3 22.85 -69.08 -9.03
N LEU A 4 23.37 -68.29 -9.97
CA LEU A 4 23.87 -66.93 -9.88
C LEU A 4 22.76 -65.94 -9.47
N LEU A 5 23.05 -65.11 -8.46
CA LEU A 5 22.31 -63.88 -8.18
C LEU A 5 22.79 -62.79 -9.14
N LEU A 6 21.93 -62.36 -10.08
CA LEU A 6 22.13 -61.13 -10.84
C LEU A 6 21.60 -59.96 -10.00
N THR A 7 22.51 -59.17 -9.45
CA THR A 7 22.23 -57.85 -8.87
C THR A 7 22.24 -56.81 -9.99
N THR A 8 21.06 -56.36 -10.41
CA THR A 8 20.90 -55.23 -11.32
C THR A 8 20.99 -53.94 -10.51
N ALA A 9 22.11 -53.21 -10.64
CA ALA A 9 22.26 -51.87 -10.07
C ALA A 9 21.48 -50.88 -10.95
N MET A 10 20.36 -50.36 -10.44
CA MET A 10 19.59 -49.29 -11.07
C MET A 10 20.23 -47.95 -10.65
N ALA A 11 20.98 -47.34 -11.56
CA ALA A 11 21.56 -46.01 -11.35
C ALA A 11 20.44 -44.96 -11.41
N PHE A 12 20.16 -44.33 -10.28
CA PHE A 12 19.22 -43.21 -10.17
C PHE A 12 19.95 -41.93 -10.64
N ALA A 13 19.68 -41.49 -11.87
CA ALA A 13 20.17 -40.21 -12.37
C ALA A 13 19.37 -39.08 -11.72
N MET A 14 20.01 -38.30 -10.83
CA MET A 14 19.45 -37.06 -10.32
C MET A 14 19.48 -36.01 -11.43
N ILE A 15 18.31 -35.55 -11.86
CA ILE A 15 18.17 -34.43 -12.79
C ILE A 15 18.04 -33.17 -11.94
N THR A 16 19.09 -32.36 -11.89
CA THR A 16 19.04 -31.01 -11.32
C THR A 16 18.36 -30.07 -12.31
N PRO A 17 17.44 -29.19 -11.88
CA PRO A 17 16.94 -28.12 -12.75
C PRO A 17 18.09 -27.16 -13.07
N VAL A 18 18.35 -26.99 -14.37
CA VAL A 18 19.24 -25.94 -14.89
C VAL A 18 18.45 -24.64 -14.88
N TYR A 19 18.85 -23.71 -14.03
CA TYR A 19 18.48 -22.31 -14.18
C TYR A 19 19.29 -21.75 -15.35
N ALA A 20 18.61 -21.42 -16.46
CA ALA A 20 19.21 -20.67 -17.55
C ALA A 20 19.30 -19.19 -17.12
N ALA A 21 20.46 -18.80 -16.57
CA ALA A 21 20.83 -17.40 -16.47
C ALA A 21 21.32 -16.94 -17.86
N GLY A 22 20.47 -16.23 -18.59
CA GLY A 22 20.83 -15.60 -19.86
C GLY A 22 21.74 -14.40 -19.62
N THR A 23 23.02 -14.51 -19.99
CA THR A 23 23.93 -13.37 -20.12
C THR A 23 23.97 -12.94 -21.58
N HIS A 24 23.52 -11.72 -21.90
CA HIS A 24 23.79 -11.10 -23.20
C HIS A 24 24.65 -9.86 -23.02
N GLU A 25 25.96 -10.04 -23.20
CA GLU A 25 26.87 -8.98 -23.65
C GLU A 25 26.51 -8.64 -25.10
N GLY A 26 26.04 -7.42 -25.33
CA GLY A 26 25.73 -6.89 -26.66
C GLY A 26 25.77 -5.38 -26.64
N GLY A 27 26.98 -4.82 -26.70
CA GLY A 27 27.19 -3.37 -26.69
C GLY A 27 26.86 -2.73 -28.04
N HIS A 28 26.12 -1.61 -27.98
CA HIS A 28 26.24 -0.52 -28.95
C HIS A 28 26.25 0.80 -28.19
N GLY A 29 27.43 1.41 -28.10
CA GLY A 29 27.60 2.75 -27.58
C GLY A 29 27.20 3.79 -28.62
N HIS A 30 26.32 4.70 -28.22
CA HIS A 30 26.34 6.09 -28.66
C HIS A 30 26.06 7.00 -27.44
N GLU A 31 26.79 8.09 -27.40
CA GLU A 31 27.12 8.91 -26.23
C GLU A 31 26.01 9.86 -25.78
N LYS A 32 25.82 9.94 -24.44
CA LYS A 32 25.39 11.05 -23.55
C LYS A 32 24.11 11.84 -23.92
N ALA A 33 23.14 12.09 -23.05
CA ALA A 33 22.94 12.04 -21.59
C ALA A 33 21.43 11.78 -21.37
N GLU A 34 20.97 11.15 -20.30
CA GLU A 34 20.68 11.76 -19.01
C GLU A 34 20.33 10.64 -17.99
N ALA A 35 20.80 10.81 -16.76
CA ALA A 35 20.31 10.30 -15.48
C ALA A 35 19.48 9.00 -15.39
N GLY A 36 20.10 7.96 -14.79
CA GLY A 36 19.52 7.14 -13.72
C GLY A 36 18.25 6.32 -14.00
N HIS A 37 18.42 5.04 -14.36
CA HIS A 37 17.35 4.03 -14.25
C HIS A 37 17.09 3.67 -12.77
N GLY A 38 16.55 4.61 -12.01
CA GLY A 38 15.72 4.29 -10.85
C GLY A 38 14.28 4.34 -11.35
N HIS A 39 13.55 3.23 -11.29
CA HIS A 39 12.14 3.21 -11.68
C HIS A 39 11.40 4.30 -10.89
N ALA A 40 11.02 5.35 -11.59
CA ALA A 40 10.40 6.53 -11.00
C ALA A 40 9.04 6.15 -10.40
N GLU A 41 8.65 6.88 -9.36
CA GLU A 41 7.32 6.81 -8.80
C GLU A 41 6.27 7.10 -9.88
N MET A 42 5.32 6.17 -10.02
CA MET A 42 4.17 6.22 -10.92
C MET A 42 2.91 6.67 -10.15
N ALA A 43 1.81 6.90 -10.86
CA ALA A 43 0.57 7.38 -10.26
C ALA A 43 0.10 6.47 -9.12
N ALA A 44 0.05 5.15 -9.38
CA ALA A 44 -0.36 4.14 -8.42
C ALA A 44 0.72 3.78 -7.37
N GLY A 45 1.91 4.37 -7.43
CA GLY A 45 3.00 4.14 -6.48
C GLY A 45 4.31 3.71 -7.13
N MET A 46 5.00 2.73 -6.56
CA MET A 46 6.32 2.31 -7.04
C MET A 46 6.55 0.80 -6.94
N PRO A 47 7.53 0.23 -7.68
CA PRO A 47 7.90 -1.17 -7.53
C PRO A 47 8.29 -1.48 -6.08
N GLY A 48 7.70 -2.52 -5.52
CA GLY A 48 7.94 -2.94 -4.15
C GLY A 48 9.09 -3.94 -4.02
N LYS A 49 9.52 -4.18 -2.77
CA LYS A 49 10.52 -5.21 -2.44
C LYS A 49 9.88 -6.38 -1.73
N ALA A 50 10.37 -7.58 -2.03
CA ALA A 50 9.89 -8.82 -1.41
C ALA A 50 9.92 -8.81 0.12
N ASP A 51 10.93 -8.18 0.72
CA ASP A 51 11.11 -8.09 2.17
C ASP A 51 10.15 -7.11 2.85
N ASP A 52 9.57 -6.19 2.08
CA ASP A 52 8.68 -5.13 2.56
C ASP A 52 7.19 -5.50 2.41
N VAL A 53 6.88 -6.70 1.88
CA VAL A 53 5.51 -7.15 1.59
C VAL A 53 4.66 -7.22 2.86
N SER A 54 3.63 -6.38 2.91
CA SER A 54 2.60 -6.35 3.96
C SER A 54 1.62 -7.52 3.82
N ARG A 55 1.23 -7.84 2.58
CA ARG A 55 0.25 -8.89 2.26
C ARG A 55 0.44 -9.45 0.86
N THR A 56 -0.01 -10.68 0.67
CA THR A 56 -0.02 -11.35 -0.63
C THR A 56 -1.47 -11.58 -1.07
N ILE A 57 -1.74 -11.38 -2.36
CA ILE A 57 -3.06 -11.54 -2.97
C ILE A 57 -2.90 -12.41 -4.19
N ASP A 58 -3.67 -13.50 -4.23
CA ASP A 58 -3.78 -14.32 -5.43
C ASP A 58 -4.80 -13.68 -6.38
N VAL A 59 -4.40 -13.46 -7.63
CA VAL A 59 -5.23 -12.87 -8.69
C VAL A 59 -5.39 -13.91 -9.79
N THR A 60 -6.63 -14.19 -10.18
CA THR A 60 -6.95 -15.10 -11.28
C THR A 60 -7.51 -14.31 -12.46
N MET A 61 -6.99 -14.59 -13.65
CA MET A 61 -7.49 -14.08 -14.93
C MET A 61 -8.24 -15.20 -15.65
N ARG A 62 -9.43 -14.92 -16.20
CA ARG A 62 -10.17 -15.88 -17.03
C ARG A 62 -11.24 -15.20 -17.90
N GLU A 63 -11.69 -15.92 -18.91
CA GLU A 63 -12.91 -15.62 -19.66
C GLU A 63 -14.10 -16.36 -19.04
N THR A 64 -15.30 -15.79 -19.19
CA THR A 64 -16.58 -16.43 -18.83
C THR A 64 -17.28 -16.98 -20.07
N ASP A 65 -18.25 -17.88 -19.87
CA ASP A 65 -19.01 -18.50 -20.97
C ASP A 65 -19.72 -17.50 -21.90
N ASP A 66 -19.99 -16.29 -21.42
CA ASP A 66 -20.59 -15.20 -22.20
C ASP A 66 -19.57 -14.30 -22.93
N GLY A 67 -18.28 -14.63 -22.83
CA GLY A 67 -17.18 -13.91 -23.47
C GLY A 67 -16.67 -12.70 -22.67
N THR A 68 -17.19 -12.45 -21.46
CA THR A 68 -16.61 -11.44 -20.57
C THR A 68 -15.23 -11.89 -20.10
N MET A 69 -14.29 -10.97 -20.00
CA MET A 69 -12.95 -11.24 -19.49
C MET A 69 -12.83 -10.59 -18.12
N ILE A 70 -12.41 -11.37 -17.11
CA ILE A 70 -12.50 -10.95 -15.71
C ILE A 70 -11.20 -11.22 -14.95
N PHE A 71 -11.02 -10.40 -13.91
CA PHE A 71 -10.11 -10.68 -12.81
C PHE A 71 -10.89 -11.14 -11.58
N GLU A 72 -10.31 -12.05 -10.81
CA GLU A 72 -10.77 -12.41 -9.47
C GLU A 72 -9.62 -12.28 -8.47
N PRO A 73 -9.75 -11.43 -7.43
CA PRO A 73 -10.85 -10.51 -7.13
C PRO A 73 -11.05 -9.39 -8.18
N ALA A 74 -12.28 -8.88 -8.28
CA ALA A 74 -12.66 -7.84 -9.25
C ALA A 74 -12.37 -6.40 -8.78
N SER A 75 -11.96 -6.21 -7.52
CA SER A 75 -11.57 -4.92 -6.96
C SER A 75 -10.61 -5.12 -5.79
N PHE A 76 -9.82 -4.09 -5.49
CA PHE A 76 -8.91 -4.09 -4.34
C PHE A 76 -9.04 -2.84 -3.49
N ASP A 77 -8.85 -3.01 -2.17
CA ASP A 77 -8.81 -1.93 -1.19
C ASP A 77 -7.53 -2.06 -0.34
N PHE A 78 -6.78 -0.97 -0.27
CA PHE A 78 -5.48 -0.85 0.39
C PHE A 78 -5.36 0.43 1.21
N GLU A 79 -4.31 0.48 2.03
CA GLU A 79 -3.84 1.66 2.72
C GLU A 79 -2.55 2.19 2.08
N GLN A 80 -2.38 3.51 2.10
CA GLN A 80 -1.21 4.18 1.56
C GLN A 80 0.06 3.71 2.28
N GLY A 81 1.04 3.25 1.51
CA GLY A 81 2.30 2.70 1.99
C GLY A 81 2.30 1.18 2.14
N GLU A 82 1.17 0.50 1.91
CA GLU A 82 1.18 -0.96 1.83
C GLU A 82 2.01 -1.43 0.64
N THR A 83 2.79 -2.50 0.85
CA THR A 83 3.45 -3.24 -0.22
C THR A 83 2.73 -4.57 -0.42
N ILE A 84 2.17 -4.75 -1.61
CA ILE A 84 1.35 -5.90 -1.98
C ILE A 84 2.15 -6.77 -2.94
N ARG A 85 2.17 -8.08 -2.66
CA ARG A 85 2.58 -9.10 -3.63
C ARG A 85 1.33 -9.65 -4.32
N PHE A 86 1.21 -9.45 -5.62
CA PHE A 86 0.17 -10.06 -6.45
C PHE A 86 0.72 -11.33 -7.08
N ASN A 87 0.20 -12.48 -6.68
CA ASN A 87 0.45 -13.75 -7.35
C ASN A 87 -0.59 -13.92 -8.45
N VAL A 88 -0.23 -13.59 -9.69
CA VAL A 88 -1.17 -13.59 -10.80
C VAL A 88 -1.13 -14.94 -11.50
N THR A 89 -2.29 -15.53 -11.78
CA THR A 89 -2.42 -16.78 -12.54
C THR A 89 -3.43 -16.59 -13.67
N ASN A 90 -3.04 -17.00 -14.87
CA ASN A 90 -3.95 -17.10 -16.00
C ASN A 90 -4.63 -18.48 -16.00
N MET A 91 -5.92 -18.50 -15.71
CA MET A 91 -6.78 -19.69 -15.79
C MET A 91 -7.75 -19.64 -16.99
N GLY A 92 -7.59 -18.64 -17.86
CA GLY A 92 -8.32 -18.52 -19.11
C GLY A 92 -7.72 -19.37 -20.24
N GLU A 93 -8.37 -19.32 -21.39
CA GLU A 93 -7.97 -20.04 -22.60
C GLU A 93 -7.05 -19.22 -23.53
N ILE A 94 -6.93 -17.91 -23.30
CA ILE A 94 -6.06 -17.03 -24.07
C ILE A 94 -5.09 -16.26 -23.17
N GLU A 95 -4.10 -15.63 -23.79
CA GLU A 95 -3.10 -14.81 -23.10
C GLU A 95 -3.74 -13.60 -22.42
N HIS A 96 -3.28 -13.29 -21.20
CA HIS A 96 -3.73 -12.12 -20.46
C HIS A 96 -2.56 -11.39 -19.82
N GLU A 97 -2.81 -10.14 -19.49
CA GLU A 97 -1.89 -9.36 -18.68
C GLU A 97 -2.60 -8.70 -17.50
N PHE A 98 -1.81 -8.37 -16.49
CA PHE A 98 -2.22 -7.63 -15.32
C PHE A 98 -1.30 -6.42 -15.21
N VAL A 99 -1.85 -5.22 -15.39
CA VAL A 99 -1.12 -3.94 -15.35
C VAL A 99 -1.74 -3.07 -14.26
N ILE A 100 -0.92 -2.45 -13.39
CA ILE A 100 -1.37 -1.50 -12.35
C ILE A 100 -1.00 -0.07 -12.74
N ASP A 101 -1.96 0.83 -12.90
CA ASP A 101 -1.72 2.27 -13.09
C ASP A 101 -2.97 3.10 -12.71
N ASP A 102 -2.99 4.40 -12.96
CA ASP A 102 -4.25 5.14 -13.03
C ASP A 102 -4.98 4.91 -14.37
N VAL A 103 -6.26 5.28 -14.41
CA VAL A 103 -7.13 5.09 -15.59
C VAL A 103 -6.57 5.80 -16.83
N ALA A 104 -5.91 6.95 -16.67
CA ALA A 104 -5.36 7.71 -17.79
C ALA A 104 -4.07 7.06 -18.33
N GLY A 105 -3.23 6.52 -17.45
CA GLY A 105 -2.04 5.74 -17.75
C GLY A 105 -2.40 4.48 -18.53
N ASN A 106 -3.35 3.69 -18.02
CA ASN A 106 -3.87 2.50 -18.70
C ASN A 106 -4.47 2.84 -20.07
N ALA A 107 -5.26 3.91 -20.18
CA ALA A 107 -5.84 4.33 -21.46
C ALA A 107 -4.76 4.66 -22.51
N LYS A 108 -3.73 5.42 -22.10
CA LYS A 108 -2.61 5.76 -22.99
C LYS A 108 -1.80 4.51 -23.36
N HIS A 109 -1.59 3.61 -22.42
CA HIS A 109 -0.85 2.38 -22.66
C HIS A 109 -1.58 1.48 -23.67
N LYS A 110 -2.90 1.31 -23.52
CA LYS A 110 -3.73 0.61 -24.49
C LYS A 110 -3.62 1.21 -25.91
N GLU A 111 -3.63 2.52 -26.04
CA GLU A 111 -3.43 3.19 -27.35
C GLU A 111 -2.05 2.86 -27.95
N MET A 112 -1.00 2.79 -27.12
CA MET A 112 0.35 2.43 -27.57
C MET A 112 0.41 0.97 -28.04
N MET A 113 -0.18 0.03 -27.30
CA MET A 113 -0.24 -1.39 -27.69
C MET A 113 -1.06 -1.61 -28.98
N ALA A 114 -2.12 -0.84 -29.19
CA ALA A 114 -2.88 -0.89 -30.43
C ALA A 114 -2.09 -0.35 -31.63
N ALA A 115 -1.15 0.58 -31.40
CA ALA A 115 -0.35 1.20 -32.46
C ALA A 115 0.90 0.37 -32.84
N MET A 116 1.46 -0.39 -31.91
CA MET A 116 2.67 -1.20 -32.11
C MET A 116 2.54 -2.52 -31.36
N ASP A 117 2.76 -3.63 -32.06
CA ASP A 117 2.80 -4.97 -31.47
C ASP A 117 4.13 -5.14 -30.70
N MET A 118 4.14 -4.68 -29.45
CA MET A 118 5.30 -4.77 -28.57
C MET A 118 4.91 -5.45 -27.25
N GLU A 119 5.68 -6.46 -26.89
CA GLU A 119 5.76 -6.96 -25.53
C GLU A 119 6.71 -6.05 -24.74
N HIS A 120 6.30 -5.65 -23.54
CA HIS A 120 7.10 -4.84 -22.63
C HIS A 120 7.10 -5.48 -21.24
N ASP A 121 8.25 -5.42 -20.58
CA ASP A 121 8.47 -5.90 -19.23
C ASP A 121 8.56 -4.67 -18.31
N ASP A 122 7.39 -4.22 -17.84
CA ASP A 122 7.31 -3.10 -16.91
C ASP A 122 7.15 -3.60 -15.47
N PRO A 123 7.75 -2.92 -14.47
CA PRO A 123 7.67 -3.35 -13.08
C PRO A 123 6.26 -3.45 -12.47
N ASN A 124 5.27 -2.78 -13.08
CA ASN A 124 3.86 -2.77 -12.67
C ASN A 124 3.00 -3.75 -13.47
N SER A 125 3.60 -4.58 -14.33
CA SER A 125 2.86 -5.51 -15.18
C SER A 125 3.39 -6.94 -15.12
N VAL A 126 2.52 -7.87 -15.51
CA VAL A 126 2.90 -9.22 -15.87
C VAL A 126 1.99 -9.73 -16.99
N ARG A 127 2.58 -10.32 -18.03
CA ARG A 127 1.86 -10.94 -19.16
C ARG A 127 2.07 -12.45 -19.13
N LEU A 128 0.99 -13.22 -19.30
CA LEU A 128 0.94 -14.65 -19.00
C LEU A 128 0.14 -15.41 -20.06
N ASP A 129 0.79 -16.41 -20.67
CA ASP A 129 0.12 -17.46 -21.45
C ASP A 129 -0.87 -18.27 -20.59
N GLU A 130 -1.76 -19.02 -21.25
CA GLU A 130 -2.67 -19.98 -20.62
C GLU A 130 -1.95 -20.87 -19.59
N GLY A 131 -2.53 -20.96 -18.39
CA GLY A 131 -2.06 -21.82 -17.30
C GLY A 131 -0.75 -21.37 -16.65
N LYS A 132 -0.23 -20.18 -16.99
CA LYS A 132 0.98 -19.62 -16.36
C LYS A 132 0.65 -18.76 -15.15
N SER A 133 1.64 -18.61 -14.29
CA SER A 133 1.60 -17.72 -13.13
C SER A 133 2.84 -16.82 -13.14
N GLY A 134 2.68 -15.63 -12.57
CA GLY A 134 3.75 -14.65 -12.38
C GLY A 134 3.46 -13.76 -11.17
N GLU A 135 4.32 -12.76 -10.96
CA GLU A 135 4.28 -11.93 -9.77
C GLU A 135 4.49 -10.46 -10.10
N VAL A 136 3.72 -9.60 -9.42
CA VAL A 136 3.98 -8.16 -9.34
C VAL A 136 4.07 -7.78 -7.87
N ILE A 137 5.17 -7.14 -7.44
CA ILE A 137 5.28 -6.56 -6.10
C ILE A 137 5.19 -5.05 -6.22
N TRP A 138 4.19 -4.46 -5.57
CA TRP A 138 3.87 -3.05 -5.73
C TRP A 138 3.67 -2.36 -4.38
N THR A 139 4.29 -1.20 -4.19
CA THR A 139 4.08 -0.34 -3.03
C THR A 139 3.16 0.81 -3.41
N PHE A 140 1.99 0.90 -2.78
CA PHE A 140 1.00 1.95 -3.01
C PHE A 140 1.36 3.23 -2.23
N SER A 141 2.38 3.98 -2.67
CA SER A 141 2.87 5.19 -1.98
C SER A 141 1.91 6.39 -2.02
N ASN A 142 0.91 6.36 -2.90
CA ASN A 142 -0.08 7.43 -3.08
C ASN A 142 -1.48 6.93 -2.72
N ALA A 143 -2.26 7.75 -2.01
CA ALA A 143 -3.69 7.51 -1.81
C ALA A 143 -4.50 7.98 -3.02
N GLY A 144 -5.64 7.32 -3.29
CA GLY A 144 -6.49 7.65 -4.43
C GLY A 144 -7.22 6.44 -5.00
N THR A 145 -7.81 6.63 -6.18
CA THR A 145 -8.39 5.56 -6.97
C THR A 145 -7.51 5.32 -8.19
N PHE A 146 -7.07 4.06 -8.34
CA PHE A 146 -6.27 3.56 -9.44
C PHE A 146 -7.01 2.39 -10.12
N GLU A 147 -6.37 1.76 -11.09
CA GLU A 147 -6.95 0.69 -11.87
C GLU A 147 -5.92 -0.41 -12.12
N PHE A 148 -6.40 -1.65 -12.12
CA PHE A 148 -5.68 -2.75 -12.75
C PHE A 148 -6.45 -3.21 -13.98
N ALA A 149 -5.73 -3.58 -15.05
CA ALA A 149 -6.35 -3.89 -16.32
C ALA A 149 -5.52 -4.86 -17.18
N CYS A 150 -6.19 -5.50 -18.13
CA CYS A 150 -5.57 -6.16 -19.27
C CYS A 150 -5.71 -5.24 -20.48
N LEU A 151 -4.60 -4.79 -21.05
CA LEU A 151 -4.53 -3.81 -22.15
C LEU A 151 -4.24 -4.46 -23.51
N ILE A 152 -4.13 -5.80 -23.55
CA ILE A 152 -4.18 -6.57 -24.80
C ILE A 152 -5.41 -6.14 -25.60
N PRO A 153 -5.27 -5.81 -26.91
CA PRO A 153 -6.36 -5.25 -27.69
C PRO A 153 -7.68 -6.01 -27.58
N GLY A 154 -8.73 -5.33 -27.11
CA GLY A 154 -10.08 -5.87 -26.94
C GLY A 154 -10.38 -6.47 -25.57
N HIS A 155 -9.36 -6.78 -24.75
CA HIS A 155 -9.57 -7.41 -23.44
C HIS A 155 -10.16 -6.41 -22.43
N TYR A 156 -9.62 -5.19 -22.41
CA TYR A 156 -10.17 -4.08 -21.64
C TYR A 156 -11.65 -3.84 -21.97
N GLU A 157 -11.98 -3.73 -23.27
CA GLU A 157 -13.35 -3.51 -23.74
C GLU A 157 -14.29 -4.69 -23.42
N SER A 158 -13.73 -5.89 -23.24
CA SER A 158 -14.45 -7.10 -22.83
C SER A 158 -14.66 -7.19 -21.31
N GLY A 159 -14.31 -6.14 -20.56
CA GLY A 159 -14.56 -6.00 -19.13
C GLY A 159 -13.36 -6.28 -18.23
N MET A 160 -12.18 -6.51 -18.80
CA MET A 160 -11.01 -6.95 -18.03
C MET A 160 -10.25 -5.79 -17.41
N HIS A 161 -10.90 -5.14 -16.45
CA HIS A 161 -10.33 -4.09 -15.63
C HIS A 161 -11.07 -3.99 -14.28
N GLY A 162 -10.43 -3.43 -13.26
CA GLY A 162 -11.01 -3.30 -11.93
C GLY A 162 -10.40 -2.16 -11.11
N PRO A 163 -11.16 -1.59 -10.16
CA PRO A 163 -10.69 -0.47 -9.37
C PRO A 163 -9.76 -0.93 -8.25
N ILE A 164 -8.75 -0.09 -7.97
CA ILE A 164 -7.96 -0.13 -6.74
C ILE A 164 -8.28 1.13 -5.94
N THR A 165 -8.73 0.97 -4.70
CA THR A 165 -8.91 2.09 -3.78
C THR A 165 -7.78 2.06 -2.75
N VAL A 166 -7.02 3.15 -2.66
CA VAL A 166 -5.97 3.32 -1.64
C VAL A 166 -6.38 4.45 -0.71
N SER A 167 -6.74 4.09 0.51
CA SER A 167 -7.06 5.07 1.55
C SER A 167 -5.78 5.66 2.17
N GLU A 168 -5.82 6.92 2.58
CA GLU A 168 -4.73 7.50 3.37
C GLU A 168 -4.55 6.72 4.68
N THR A 169 -3.30 6.33 4.98
CA THR A 169 -2.98 5.68 6.25
C THR A 169 -3.37 6.60 7.40
N GLN A 170 -4.18 6.10 8.32
CA GLN A 170 -4.80 6.87 9.41
C GLN A 170 -3.81 7.53 10.39
N ALA A 171 -2.50 7.30 10.24
CA ALA A 171 -1.46 8.04 10.95
C ALA A 171 -1.47 9.55 10.62
N SER A 172 -1.93 9.95 9.43
CA SER A 172 -2.20 11.36 9.10
C SER A 172 -3.66 11.77 9.40
N ALA A 173 -4.62 10.86 9.28
CA ALA A 173 -6.05 11.17 9.47
C ALA A 173 -6.46 11.35 10.95
N GLU A 174 -5.81 10.67 11.90
CA GLU A 174 -6.07 10.90 13.34
C GLU A 174 -5.63 12.31 13.79
N THR A 175 -4.68 12.93 13.06
CA THR A 175 -4.25 14.31 13.33
C THR A 175 -5.15 15.36 12.64
N VAL A 176 -5.80 15.01 11.53
CA VAL A 176 -6.56 15.98 10.70
C VAL A 176 -8.08 15.94 10.96
N LEU A 177 -8.67 14.78 11.29
CA LEU A 177 -10.12 14.68 11.54
C LEU A 177 -10.54 15.05 12.98
N ALA A 178 -9.60 15.09 13.93
CA ALA A 178 -9.87 15.53 15.29
C ALA A 178 -9.95 17.07 15.46
N GLN A 179 -9.73 17.85 14.39
CA GLN A 179 -9.52 19.30 14.49
C GLN A 179 -10.65 20.19 13.94
N ALA A 180 -11.72 19.65 13.34
CA ALA A 180 -12.72 20.48 12.68
C ALA A 180 -13.94 20.89 13.55
N ASP A 181 -14.29 20.16 14.61
CA ASP A 181 -15.50 20.44 15.41
C ASP A 181 -15.31 20.41 16.95
N VAL A 182 -14.07 20.44 17.44
CA VAL A 182 -13.80 20.39 18.88
C VAL A 182 -13.70 21.80 19.46
N GLU A 183 -14.57 22.14 20.41
CA GLU A 183 -14.57 23.45 21.08
C GLU A 183 -13.39 23.55 22.05
N TYR A 184 -12.40 24.37 21.68
CA TYR A 184 -11.22 24.60 22.51
C TYR A 184 -11.52 25.59 23.64
N THR A 185 -11.07 25.22 24.84
CA THR A 185 -11.17 26.09 26.01
C THR A 185 -9.82 26.77 26.26
N LYS A 186 -9.83 28.09 26.47
CA LYS A 186 -8.64 28.84 26.85
C LYS A 186 -8.25 28.54 28.28
N GLY A 187 -6.96 28.40 28.55
CA GLY A 187 -6.46 28.25 29.91
C GLY A 187 -5.03 28.75 30.07
N THR A 188 -4.62 28.94 31.32
CA THR A 188 -3.23 29.26 31.68
C THR A 188 -2.66 28.14 32.55
N ILE A 189 -1.51 27.61 32.14
CA ILE A 189 -0.81 26.55 32.89
C ILE A 189 -0.29 27.14 34.20
N LYS A 190 -0.69 26.55 35.32
CA LYS A 190 -0.27 26.96 36.67
C LYS A 190 0.85 26.09 37.22
N LYS A 191 0.88 24.80 36.85
CA LYS A 191 1.92 23.86 37.28
C LYS A 191 1.96 22.64 36.36
N VAL A 192 3.16 22.16 36.03
CA VAL A 192 3.36 20.88 35.31
C VAL A 192 4.01 19.88 36.27
N ASP A 193 3.41 18.71 36.41
CA ASP A 193 3.92 17.57 37.19
C ASP A 193 4.12 16.40 36.22
N ALA A 194 5.24 16.43 35.50
CA ALA A 194 5.59 15.44 34.48
C ALA A 194 5.73 14.02 35.08
N GLU A 195 6.36 13.91 36.25
CA GLU A 195 6.50 12.64 36.99
C GLU A 195 5.13 12.07 37.40
N GLY A 196 4.19 12.93 37.79
CA GLY A 196 2.84 12.56 38.18
C GLY A 196 1.83 12.41 37.04
N GLY A 197 2.22 12.74 35.79
CA GLY A 197 1.34 12.75 34.61
C GLY A 197 0.19 13.74 34.74
N LYS A 198 0.44 14.93 35.32
CA LYS A 198 -0.57 15.92 35.68
C LYS A 198 -0.17 17.33 35.26
N VAL A 199 -1.19 18.16 35.00
CA VAL A 199 -1.05 19.60 34.79
C VAL A 199 -2.15 20.33 35.54
N THR A 200 -1.80 21.39 36.24
CA THR A 200 -2.77 22.31 36.85
C THR A 200 -3.03 23.45 35.89
N ILE A 201 -4.28 23.64 35.46
CA ILE A 201 -4.68 24.66 34.49
C ILE A 201 -5.74 25.56 35.13
N ASN A 202 -5.54 26.88 35.04
CA ASN A 202 -6.59 27.86 35.25
C ASN A 202 -7.36 28.01 33.94
N HIS A 203 -8.50 27.34 33.83
CA HIS A 203 -9.25 27.23 32.57
C HIS A 203 -10.46 28.15 32.55
N GLY A 204 -10.83 28.62 31.36
CA GLY A 204 -12.14 29.20 31.08
C GLY A 204 -13.27 28.16 31.18
N PRO A 205 -14.52 28.50 30.91
CA PRO A 205 -15.63 27.55 30.97
C PRO A 205 -15.37 26.35 30.04
N LEU A 206 -15.46 25.13 30.57
CA LEU A 206 -15.40 23.89 29.79
C LEU A 206 -16.84 23.50 29.44
N VAL A 207 -17.33 24.04 28.31
CA VAL A 207 -18.72 23.87 27.86
C VAL A 207 -19.06 22.40 27.65
N ASN A 208 -18.13 21.63 27.08
CA ASN A 208 -18.28 20.19 26.82
C ASN A 208 -18.41 19.33 28.09
N LEU A 209 -18.06 19.88 29.26
CA LEU A 209 -18.15 19.20 30.56
C LEU A 209 -19.13 19.87 31.53
N ASP A 210 -19.86 20.90 31.07
CA ASP A 210 -20.73 21.75 31.90
C ASP A 210 -20.02 22.33 33.14
N MET A 211 -18.73 22.66 33.02
CA MET A 211 -17.92 23.17 34.14
C MET A 211 -17.63 24.67 33.98
N PRO A 212 -17.84 25.49 35.03
CA PRO A 212 -17.47 26.91 35.00
C PRO A 212 -15.94 27.07 34.99
N ALA A 213 -15.48 28.30 34.71
CA ALA A 213 -14.07 28.64 34.78
C ALA A 213 -13.52 28.44 36.21
N MET A 214 -12.45 27.67 36.36
CA MET A 214 -11.79 27.41 37.64
C MET A 214 -10.35 26.90 37.46
N THR A 215 -9.62 26.70 38.55
CA THR A 215 -8.29 26.07 38.51
C THR A 215 -8.39 24.62 38.96
N MET A 216 -7.99 23.69 38.09
CA MET A 216 -8.06 22.25 38.35
C MET A 216 -6.85 21.49 37.86
N VAL A 217 -6.72 20.25 38.32
CA VAL A 217 -5.70 19.30 37.88
C VAL A 217 -6.28 18.39 36.80
N PHE A 218 -5.64 18.38 35.65
CA PHE A 218 -5.90 17.48 34.55
C PHE A 218 -4.78 16.45 34.42
N ARG A 219 -5.08 15.29 33.84
CA ARG A 219 -4.06 14.37 33.33
C ARG A 219 -3.65 14.80 31.93
N ALA A 220 -2.43 14.45 31.55
CA ALA A 220 -1.97 14.52 30.17
C ALA A 220 -0.87 13.47 30.00
N ASP A 221 -0.64 13.01 28.77
CA ASP A 221 0.47 12.13 28.49
C ASP A 221 1.82 12.87 28.54
N GLU A 222 2.90 12.10 28.56
CA GLU A 222 4.26 12.63 28.69
C GLU A 222 4.64 13.55 27.51
N ALA A 223 4.19 13.21 26.30
CA ALA A 223 4.49 14.00 25.10
C ALA A 223 3.76 15.35 25.10
N MET A 224 2.54 15.42 25.63
CA MET A 224 1.80 16.66 25.83
C MET A 224 2.39 17.50 26.96
N LEU A 225 2.75 16.89 28.09
CA LEU A 225 3.37 17.62 29.21
C LEU A 225 4.72 18.23 28.81
N ALA A 226 5.48 17.59 27.93
CA ALA A 226 6.71 18.14 27.38
C ALA A 226 6.51 19.42 26.54
N LYS A 227 5.30 19.66 26.03
CA LYS A 227 4.93 20.88 25.27
C LYS A 227 4.40 22.01 26.16
N MET A 228 4.34 21.79 27.47
CA MET A 228 3.72 22.68 28.44
C MET A 228 4.77 23.36 29.33
N SER A 229 4.59 24.65 29.59
CA SER A 229 5.42 25.43 30.52
C SER A 229 4.55 26.23 31.50
N GLU A 230 5.02 26.41 32.73
CA GLU A 230 4.28 27.23 33.71
C GLU A 230 4.12 28.68 33.24
N GLY A 231 2.91 29.23 33.39
CA GLY A 231 2.56 30.56 32.91
C GLY A 231 2.12 30.62 31.45
N GLN A 232 2.24 29.52 30.69
CA GLN A 232 1.82 29.46 29.29
C GLN A 232 0.31 29.58 29.14
N GLU A 233 -0.13 30.42 28.20
CA GLU A 233 -1.51 30.42 27.71
C GLU A 233 -1.67 29.35 26.63
N ILE A 234 -2.73 28.57 26.74
CA ILE A 234 -3.02 27.44 25.87
C ILE A 234 -4.49 27.43 25.47
N GLU A 235 -4.78 26.80 24.34
CA GLU A 235 -6.12 26.34 23.99
C GLU A 235 -6.13 24.82 24.07
N PHE A 236 -7.06 24.25 24.82
CA PHE A 236 -7.05 22.80 25.06
C PHE A 236 -8.45 22.21 25.10
N VAL A 237 -8.49 20.89 24.93
CA VAL A 237 -9.69 20.07 25.06
C VAL A 237 -9.45 19.10 26.21
N ALA A 238 -10.42 18.98 27.11
CA ALA A 238 -10.38 18.01 28.18
C ALA A 238 -11.62 17.10 28.16
N GLU A 239 -11.38 15.82 28.42
CA GLU A 239 -12.40 14.79 28.44
C GLU A 239 -12.23 13.86 29.65
N PRO A 240 -13.31 13.20 30.12
CA PRO A 240 -13.25 12.22 31.18
C PRO A 240 -12.71 10.88 30.65
N VAL A 241 -11.43 10.60 30.87
CA VAL A 241 -10.81 9.31 30.55
C VAL A 241 -10.68 8.47 31.81
N LYS A 242 -11.37 7.32 31.86
CA LYS A 242 -11.41 6.42 33.05
C LYS A 242 -11.77 7.15 34.36
N GLY A 243 -12.73 8.10 34.26
CA GLY A 243 -13.19 8.91 35.39
C GLY A 243 -12.23 10.02 35.83
N LYS A 244 -11.20 10.33 35.04
CA LYS A 244 -10.25 11.43 35.30
C LYS A 244 -10.28 12.42 34.15
N LEU A 245 -10.36 13.71 34.48
CA LEU A 245 -10.26 14.78 33.49
C LEU A 245 -8.86 14.78 32.89
N THR A 246 -8.80 14.63 31.57
CA THR A 246 -7.57 14.43 30.81
C THR A 246 -7.56 15.37 29.62
N VAL A 247 -6.46 16.10 29.44
CA VAL A 247 -6.21 16.91 28.25
C VAL A 247 -5.98 15.94 27.08
N THR A 248 -6.85 16.02 26.07
CA THR A 248 -6.80 15.16 24.89
C THR A 248 -6.27 15.90 23.66
N GLN A 249 -6.37 17.23 23.65
CA GLN A 249 -5.83 18.08 22.57
C GLN A 249 -5.27 19.38 23.14
N LEU A 250 -4.22 19.92 22.49
CA LEU A 250 -3.52 21.13 22.88
C LEU A 250 -3.13 21.95 21.63
N LYS A 251 -3.39 23.26 21.68
CA LYS A 251 -2.98 24.29 20.72
C LYS A 251 -2.19 25.39 21.43
#